data_AF-A0A3B9IVI2-F1
#
_entry.id   AF-A0A3B9IVI2-F1
#
_cell.length_a   1.000
_cell.length_b   1.000
_cell.length_c   1.000
_cell.angle_alpha   90.00
_cell.angle_beta   90.00
_cell.angle_gamma   90.00
#
_symmetry.space_group_name_H-M   'P 1'
#
loop_
_entity.id
_entity.type
_entity.pdbx_description
1 polymer ?
#
loop_
_entity_poly.entity_id
_entity_poly.type
_entity_poly.pdbx_seq_one_letter_code
_entity_poly.pdbx_strand_id
1 'polypeptide(L)'
;MIEYSNLNEKFIIERFPELKEQVKEEMSGLDKFLPHVIFGNVFNQLTVSLLKQDNYLTNKTISRIFDMYEDLSSNGDNETQNLVQVTLLEYLWDEKITYNRALELIGEHTKKLWNCIYNYLYIP
;
A
#
# COMPACT_ATOMS: atom_id res chain seq x y z
N MET A 1 13.81 -8.34 -8.81
CA MET A 1 13.78 -7.77 -7.46
C MET A 1 13.49 -6.29 -7.59
N ILE A 2 12.49 -5.79 -6.88
CA ILE A 2 12.09 -4.38 -6.86
C ILE A 2 12.85 -3.74 -5.70
N GLU A 3 13.83 -2.90 -6.02
CA GLU A 3 14.63 -2.23 -4.99
C GLU A 3 13.92 -0.97 -4.50
N TYR A 4 14.04 -0.66 -3.22
CA TYR A 4 13.40 0.51 -2.61
C TYR A 4 13.86 1.82 -3.27
N SER A 5 15.14 1.88 -3.67
CA SER A 5 15.75 2.99 -4.41
C SER A 5 15.11 3.24 -5.79
N ASN A 6 14.43 2.25 -6.36
CA ASN A 6 13.76 2.34 -7.65
C ASN A 6 12.29 2.78 -7.53
N LEU A 7 11.75 2.89 -6.31
CA LEU A 7 10.41 3.44 -6.08
C LEU A 7 10.42 4.96 -6.30
N ASN A 8 9.62 5.42 -7.26
CA ASN A 8 9.56 6.81 -7.69
C ASN A 8 8.18 7.15 -8.28
N GLU A 9 8.00 8.39 -8.73
CA GLU A 9 6.74 8.85 -9.35
C GLU A 9 6.32 8.00 -10.55
N LYS A 10 7.31 7.58 -11.36
CA LYS A 10 7.06 6.82 -12.59
C LYS A 10 6.51 5.44 -12.26
N PHE A 11 7.04 4.80 -11.22
CA PHE A 11 6.52 3.52 -10.72
C PHE A 11 5.02 3.60 -10.39
N ILE A 12 4.60 4.69 -9.72
CA ILE A 12 3.18 4.91 -9.39
C ILE A 12 2.38 5.19 -10.65
N ILE A 13 2.80 6.14 -11.49
CA ILE A 13 2.04 6.61 -12.66
C ILE A 13 1.89 5.53 -13.73
N GLU A 14 2.88 4.67 -13.93
CA GLU A 14 2.76 3.54 -14.87
C GLU A 14 1.71 2.52 -14.42
N ARG A 15 1.56 2.33 -13.10
CA ARG A 15 0.56 1.42 -12.52
C ARG A 15 -0.79 2.09 -12.33
N PHE A 16 -0.83 3.39 -12.06
CA PHE A 16 -2.00 4.20 -11.71
C PHE A 16 -1.92 5.57 -12.40
N PRO A 17 -2.10 5.63 -13.73
CA PRO A 17 -2.01 6.89 -14.47
C PRO A 17 -3.01 7.94 -13.99
N GLU A 18 -4.13 7.52 -13.41
CA GLU A 18 -5.15 8.39 -12.81
C GLU A 18 -4.66 9.15 -11.57
N LEU A 19 -3.59 8.71 -10.90
CA LEU A 19 -3.04 9.35 -9.70
C LEU A 19 -1.95 10.38 -10.00
N LYS A 20 -1.66 10.66 -11.28
CA LYS A 20 -0.55 11.51 -11.69
C LYS A 20 -0.55 12.89 -11.05
N GLU A 21 -1.69 13.57 -11.01
CA GLU A 21 -1.76 14.92 -10.42
C GLU A 21 -1.61 14.86 -8.90
N GLN A 22 -2.22 13.87 -8.22
CA GLN A 22 -2.04 13.67 -6.79
C GLN A 22 -0.56 13.40 -6.43
N VAL A 23 0.16 12.57 -7.20
CA VAL A 23 1.59 12.32 -6.98
C VAL A 23 2.41 13.60 -7.10
N LYS A 24 2.12 14.46 -8.10
CA LYS A 24 2.81 15.74 -8.25
C LYS A 24 2.54 16.69 -7.08
N GLU A 25 1.29 16.74 -6.61
CA GLU A 25 0.90 17.56 -5.46
C GLU A 25 1.65 17.11 -4.20
N GLU A 26 1.69 15.81 -3.93
CA GLU A 26 2.42 15.23 -2.78
C GLU A 26 3.94 15.44 -2.87
N MET A 27 4.49 15.55 -4.09
CA MET A 27 5.90 15.88 -4.30
C MET A 27 6.19 17.38 -4.26
N SER A 28 5.18 18.25 -4.28
CA SER A 28 5.35 19.69 -4.31
C SER A 28 6.05 20.19 -3.04
N GLY A 29 7.24 20.77 -3.20
CA GLY A 29 8.05 21.27 -2.09
C GLY A 29 8.98 20.22 -1.46
N LEU A 30 9.06 19.01 -2.03
CA LEU A 30 10.06 18.02 -1.67
C LEU A 30 11.27 18.11 -2.62
N ASP A 31 12.48 18.10 -2.05
CA ASP A 31 13.72 18.08 -2.83
C ASP A 31 14.00 16.71 -3.48
N LYS A 32 13.34 15.65 -2.99
CA LYS A 32 13.49 14.28 -3.48
C LYS A 32 12.24 13.45 -3.23
N PHE A 33 12.10 12.37 -3.98
CA PHE A 33 11.05 11.38 -3.76
C PHE A 33 11.29 10.62 -2.44
N LEU A 34 10.27 10.58 -1.57
CA LEU A 34 10.30 9.90 -0.28
C LEU A 34 9.26 8.77 -0.29
N PRO A 35 9.64 7.51 -0.58
CA PRO A 35 8.66 6.45 -0.84
C PRO A 35 7.64 6.25 0.27
N HIS A 36 8.05 6.15 1.54
CA HIS A 36 7.11 6.02 2.66
C HIS A 36 6.10 7.18 2.75
N VAL A 37 6.54 8.42 2.49
CA VAL A 37 5.66 9.60 2.55
C VAL A 37 4.70 9.60 1.36
N ILE A 38 5.24 9.46 0.14
CA ILE A 38 4.43 9.56 -1.08
C ILE A 38 3.47 8.38 -1.19
N PHE A 39 3.92 7.14 -0.99
CA PHE A 39 3.02 5.99 -1.04
C PHE A 39 1.97 6.06 0.08
N GLY A 40 2.34 6.48 1.29
CA GLY A 40 1.39 6.67 2.38
C GLY A 40 0.31 7.69 2.03
N ASN A 41 0.69 8.89 1.61
CA ASN A 41 -0.26 9.96 1.30
C ASN A 41 -1.14 9.63 0.09
N VAL A 42 -0.57 8.98 -0.94
CA VAL A 42 -1.31 8.63 -2.15
C VAL A 42 -2.28 7.47 -1.91
N PHE A 43 -1.83 6.39 -1.25
CA PHE A 43 -2.58 5.14 -1.22
C PHE A 43 -3.39 4.92 0.06
N ASN A 44 -3.00 5.43 1.23
CA ASN A 44 -3.64 5.01 2.49
C ASN A 44 -5.12 5.43 2.55
N GLN A 45 -5.40 6.72 2.38
CA GLN A 45 -6.78 7.23 2.36
C GLN A 45 -7.60 6.68 1.20
N LEU A 46 -6.98 6.56 0.01
CA LEU A 46 -7.61 5.96 -1.16
C LEU A 46 -8.04 4.51 -0.87
N THR A 47 -7.14 3.69 -0.36
CA THR A 47 -7.38 2.28 -0.02
C THR A 47 -8.50 2.15 1.01
N VAL A 48 -8.45 2.93 2.10
CA VAL A 48 -9.51 2.93 3.12
C VAL A 48 -10.85 3.32 2.53
N SER A 49 -10.90 4.38 1.71
CA SER A 49 -12.14 4.83 1.09
C SER A 49 -12.77 3.75 0.20
N LEU A 50 -11.94 3.04 -0.58
CA LEU A 50 -12.38 1.97 -1.47
C LEU A 50 -12.82 0.73 -0.70
N LEU A 51 -12.07 0.35 0.36
CA LEU A 51 -12.43 -0.76 1.24
C LEU A 51 -13.76 -0.52 1.95
N LYS A 52 -14.17 0.73 2.20
CA LYS A 52 -15.45 1.05 2.85
C LYS A 52 -16.65 1.02 1.90
N GLN A 53 -16.44 0.95 0.58
CA GLN A 53 -17.54 0.84 -0.38
C GLN A 53 -18.16 -0.55 -0.37
N ASP A 54 -19.45 -0.67 -0.63
CA ASP A 54 -20.14 -1.98 -0.66
C ASP A 54 -19.65 -2.89 -1.79
N ASN A 55 -19.14 -2.31 -2.87
CA ASN A 55 -18.67 -3.03 -4.05
C ASN A 55 -17.15 -3.30 -4.06
N TYR A 56 -16.46 -3.16 -2.92
CA TYR A 56 -14.98 -3.27 -2.83
C TYR A 56 -14.42 -4.53 -3.51
N LEU A 57 -15.03 -5.71 -3.33
CA LEU A 57 -14.57 -6.97 -3.95
C LEU A 57 -14.54 -6.94 -5.49
N THR A 58 -15.34 -6.08 -6.11
CA THR A 58 -15.44 -5.96 -7.58
C THR A 58 -14.77 -4.68 -8.10
N ASN A 59 -14.24 -3.85 -7.20
CA ASN A 59 -13.64 -2.58 -7.57
C ASN A 59 -12.24 -2.82 -8.18
N LYS A 60 -12.04 -2.36 -9.42
CA LYS A 60 -10.78 -2.60 -10.15
C LYS A 60 -9.59 -1.86 -9.57
N THR A 61 -9.82 -0.70 -8.97
CA THR A 61 -8.73 0.12 -8.38
C THR A 61 -8.21 -0.54 -7.12
N ILE A 62 -9.09 -1.03 -6.23
CA ILE A 62 -8.63 -1.73 -5.03
C ILE A 62 -7.93 -3.05 -5.37
N SER A 63 -8.42 -3.80 -6.36
CA SER A 63 -7.72 -4.99 -6.87
C SER A 63 -6.29 -4.65 -7.31
N ARG A 64 -6.12 -3.61 -8.14
CA ARG A 64 -4.79 -3.16 -8.60
C ARG A 64 -3.88 -2.72 -7.45
N ILE A 65 -4.43 -2.09 -6.40
CA ILE A 65 -3.68 -1.70 -5.20
C ILE A 65 -3.15 -2.95 -4.49
N PHE A 66 -4.00 -3.94 -4.24
CA PHE A 66 -3.58 -5.18 -3.57
C PHE A 66 -2.66 -6.03 -4.45
N ASP A 67 -2.82 -6.02 -5.78
CA ASP A 67 -1.88 -6.63 -6.72
C ASP A 67 -0.49 -5.96 -6.63
N MET A 68 -0.44 -4.64 -6.51
CA MET A 68 0.81 -3.91 -6.26
C MET A 68 1.41 -4.30 -4.92
N TYR A 69 0.62 -4.43 -3.85
CA TYR A 69 1.12 -4.84 -2.53
C TYR A 69 1.73 -6.24 -2.59
N GLU A 70 1.09 -7.16 -3.29
CA GLU A 70 1.59 -8.54 -3.45
C GLU A 70 2.88 -8.59 -4.29
N ASP A 71 2.97 -7.82 -5.37
CA ASP A 71 4.18 -7.73 -6.18
C ASP A 71 5.36 -7.13 -5.39
N LEU A 72 5.11 -6.05 -4.64
CA LEU A 72 6.14 -5.46 -3.76
C LEU A 72 6.53 -6.40 -2.61
N SER A 73 5.57 -7.16 -2.05
CA SER A 73 5.84 -8.13 -0.98
C SER A 73 6.62 -9.35 -1.46
N SER A 74 6.37 -9.81 -2.69
CA SER A 74 6.99 -11.02 -3.26
C SER A 74 8.33 -10.75 -3.93
N ASN A 75 8.45 -9.62 -4.62
CA ASN A 75 9.60 -9.28 -5.44
C ASN A 75 10.46 -8.15 -4.86
N GLY A 76 10.02 -7.46 -3.81
CA GLY A 76 10.73 -6.35 -3.19
C GLY A 76 11.96 -6.77 -2.38
N ASP A 77 12.95 -5.88 -2.28
CA ASP A 77 13.97 -5.96 -1.23
C ASP A 77 13.37 -5.72 0.17
N ASN A 78 14.19 -5.90 1.22
CA ASN A 78 13.70 -5.77 2.60
C ASN A 78 13.09 -4.40 2.90
N GLU A 79 13.65 -3.31 2.35
CA GLU A 79 13.15 -1.96 2.56
C GLU A 79 11.81 -1.73 1.82
N THR A 80 11.66 -2.31 0.64
CA THR A 80 10.39 -2.31 -0.12
C THR A 80 9.31 -3.09 0.61
N GLN A 81 9.63 -4.28 1.13
CA GLN A 81 8.70 -5.07 1.93
C GLN A 81 8.34 -4.35 3.22
N ASN A 82 9.31 -3.69 3.86
CA ASN A 82 9.07 -2.85 5.03
C ASN A 82 8.09 -1.71 4.72
N LEU A 83 8.23 -1.02 3.59
CA LEU A 83 7.25 -0.02 3.13
C LEU A 83 5.84 -0.59 3.00
N VAL A 84 5.67 -1.78 2.41
CA VAL A 84 4.35 -2.41 2.34
C VAL A 84 3.80 -2.67 3.75
N GLN A 85 4.62 -3.27 4.63
CA GLN A 85 4.18 -3.64 5.97
C GLN A 85 3.80 -2.41 6.82
N VAL A 86 4.74 -1.50 7.07
CA VAL A 86 4.58 -0.46 8.11
C VAL A 86 3.88 0.79 7.62
N THR A 87 3.83 1.02 6.29
CA THR A 87 3.18 2.22 5.73
C THR A 87 1.80 1.91 5.17
N LEU A 88 1.65 0.79 4.47
CA LEU A 88 0.44 0.50 3.71
C LEU A 88 -0.51 -0.45 4.44
N LEU A 89 0.02 -1.56 4.96
CA LEU A 89 -0.80 -2.59 5.63
C LEU A 89 -1.16 -2.18 7.06
N GLU A 90 -0.19 -1.67 7.82
CA GLU A 90 -0.41 -1.23 9.21
C GLU A 90 -1.50 -0.17 9.32
N TYR A 91 -1.61 0.72 8.32
CA TYR A 91 -2.67 1.72 8.25
C TYR A 91 -4.09 1.14 8.22
N LEU A 92 -4.25 -0.09 7.73
CA LEU A 92 -5.55 -0.76 7.59
C LEU A 92 -5.93 -1.56 8.85
N TRP A 93 -5.04 -1.61 9.85
CA TRP A 93 -5.12 -2.55 10.97
C TRP A 93 -6.18 -2.20 12.00
N ASP A 94 -6.29 -0.91 12.36
CA ASP A 94 -7.04 -0.49 13.54
C ASP A 94 -8.55 -0.59 13.39
N GLU A 95 -9.07 -0.34 12.18
CA GLU A 95 -10.51 -0.31 11.94
C GLU A 95 -11.01 -1.69 11.50
N LYS A 96 -11.95 -2.28 12.26
CA LYS A 96 -12.47 -3.63 12.02
C LYS A 96 -12.94 -3.87 10.57
N ILE A 97 -13.56 -2.88 9.93
CA ILE A 97 -14.04 -3.02 8.55
C ILE A 97 -12.88 -3.08 7.54
N THR A 98 -11.87 -2.22 7.66
CA THR A 98 -10.71 -2.23 6.76
C THR A 98 -9.85 -3.45 7.02
N TYR A 99 -9.67 -3.83 8.29
CA TYR A 99 -8.96 -5.04 8.71
C TYR A 99 -9.56 -6.29 8.02
N ASN A 100 -10.85 -6.53 8.20
CA ASN A 100 -11.51 -7.74 7.67
C ASN A 100 -11.54 -7.74 6.14
N ARG A 101 -11.82 -6.60 5.51
CA ARG A 101 -11.91 -6.51 4.05
C ARG A 101 -10.53 -6.57 3.38
N ALA A 102 -9.48 -6.04 4.01
CA ALA A 102 -8.11 -6.22 3.54
C ALA A 102 -7.69 -7.69 3.58
N LEU A 103 -8.02 -8.43 4.66
CA LEU A 103 -7.73 -9.86 4.77
C LEU A 103 -8.31 -10.72 3.63
N GLU A 104 -9.43 -10.29 3.03
CA GLU A 104 -10.05 -10.97 1.90
C GLU A 104 -9.35 -10.69 0.56
N LEU A 105 -8.54 -9.63 0.48
CA LEU A 105 -7.87 -9.19 -0.74
C LEU A 105 -6.36 -9.47 -0.75
N ILE A 106 -5.71 -9.61 0.42
CA ILE A 106 -4.26 -9.84 0.48
C ILE A 106 -3.86 -11.17 -0.16
N GLY A 107 -2.79 -11.12 -0.96
CA GLY A 107 -2.13 -12.31 -1.49
C GLY A 107 -1.24 -13.03 -0.48
N GLU A 108 -0.58 -14.10 -0.92
CA GLU A 108 0.20 -14.98 -0.05
C GLU A 108 1.41 -14.30 0.60
N HIS A 109 2.14 -13.45 -0.13
CA HIS A 109 3.32 -12.76 0.38
C HIS A 109 2.93 -11.58 1.26
N THR A 110 1.92 -10.82 0.83
CA THR A 110 1.34 -9.74 1.62
C THR A 110 0.82 -10.25 2.96
N LYS A 111 0.23 -11.45 2.98
CA LYS A 111 -0.23 -12.10 4.21
C LYS A 111 0.89 -12.45 5.19
N LYS A 112 2.10 -12.75 4.70
CA LYS A 112 3.27 -12.96 5.59
C LYS A 112 3.62 -11.66 6.30
N LEU A 113 3.66 -10.54 5.58
CA LEU A 113 3.91 -9.22 6.16
C LEU A 113 2.79 -8.80 7.12
N TRP A 114 1.52 -9.03 6.75
CA TRP A 114 0.36 -8.79 7.62
C TRP A 114 0.49 -9.53 8.96
N ASN A 115 0.90 -10.79 8.94
CA ASN A 115 1.11 -11.57 10.16
C ASN A 115 2.27 -11.05 11.03
N CYS A 116 3.25 -10.35 10.46
CA CYS A 116 4.32 -9.72 11.25
C CYS A 116 3.78 -8.57 12.12
N ILE A 117 2.76 -7.86 11.64
CA ILE A 117 2.15 -6.73 12.37
C ILE A 117 1.54 -7.19 13.70
N TYR A 118 0.92 -8.38 13.71
CA TYR A 118 0.39 -8.99 14.94
C TYR A 118 1.44 -9.08 16.05
N ASN A 119 2.72 -9.31 15.72
CA ASN A 119 3.75 -9.52 16.73
C ASN A 119 4.08 -8.27 17.56
N TYR A 120 3.73 -7.08 17.08
CA TYR A 120 4.07 -5.82 17.77
C TYR A 120 2.89 -4.89 18.01
N LEU A 121 1.78 -5.00 17.27
CA LEU A 121 0.56 -4.24 17.58
C LEU A 121 -0.41 -4.99 18.51
N TYR A 122 -0.33 -6.32 18.55
CA TYR A 122 -1.07 -7.10 19.53
C TYR A 122 -0.19 -7.34 20.77
N ILE A 123 -0.06 -6.32 21.62
CA ILE A 123 0.51 -6.47 22.95
C ILE A 123 -0.60 -7.05 23.85
N PRO A 124 -0.44 -8.25 24.43
CA PRO A 124 -1.47 -8.89 25.26
C PRO A 124 -1.83 -8.10 26.51
#